data_AF-A0A8C2PYD1-F1
#
_entry.id   AF-A0A8C2PYD1-F1
#
_cell.length_a   1.000
_cell.length_b   1.000
_cell.length_c   1.000
_cell.angle_alpha   90.00
_cell.angle_beta   90.00
_cell.angle_gamma   90.00
#
_symmetry.space_group_name_H-M   'P 1'
#
loop_
_entity.id
_entity.type
_entity.pdbx_description
1 polymer ?
#
loop_
_entity_poly.entity_id
_entity_poly.type
_entity_poly.pdbx_seq_one_letter_code
_entity_poly.pdbx_strand_id
1 'polypeptide(L)'
;MTLQDNDDLERFLRNVDQMSKCQNFLRILEKDAEERRLRRKMKEEKANALREQGNEAFTQGDYETAVRFYTEGLEQLRDMQALYTNRAQAFIKLKRYKEAISDCEWALRCNEKCIKAYVHMGKSHLALKDFKQSRICYQKILEIEPQRETMVKAYLRQVDLEEKASLQEKAAWEELQEGTEQAMAVAELLKKLDRPNEINLYYCGGLELLSQAIKDCKFT
;
A
#
# COMPACT_ATOMS: atom_id res chain seq x y z
N MET A 1 -30.55 -6.55 74.09
CA MET A 1 -29.98 -6.21 72.77
C MET A 1 -29.34 -4.85 72.93
N THR A 2 -28.02 -4.85 72.98
CA THR A 2 -27.17 -3.70 73.35
C THR A 2 -27.05 -2.72 72.18
N LEU A 3 -26.79 -1.44 72.45
CA LEU A 3 -26.57 -0.40 71.41
C LEU A 3 -25.52 -0.82 70.36
N GLN A 4 -24.55 -1.64 70.76
CA GLN A 4 -23.50 -2.19 69.88
C GLN A 4 -24.05 -3.19 68.84
N ASP A 5 -25.10 -3.95 69.18
CA ASP A 5 -25.74 -4.89 68.25
C ASP A 5 -26.53 -4.16 67.14
N ASN A 6 -27.05 -2.96 67.44
CA ASN A 6 -27.78 -2.13 66.47
C ASN A 6 -26.83 -1.43 65.49
N ASP A 7 -25.67 -0.94 65.96
CA ASP A 7 -24.65 -0.33 65.10
C ASP A 7 -24.03 -1.35 64.12
N ASP A 8 -23.81 -2.59 64.58
CA ASP A 8 -23.30 -3.68 63.75
C ASP A 8 -24.34 -4.12 62.69
N LEU A 9 -25.63 -4.13 63.04
CA LEU A 9 -26.72 -4.40 62.10
C LEU A 9 -26.87 -3.29 61.05
N GLU A 10 -26.77 -2.02 61.44
CA GLU A 10 -26.78 -0.90 60.49
C GLU A 10 -25.59 -0.94 59.52
N ARG A 11 -24.38 -1.23 60.02
CA ARG A 11 -23.20 -1.41 59.16
C ARG A 11 -23.38 -2.58 58.20
N PHE A 12 -23.94 -3.70 58.67
CA PHE A 12 -24.25 -4.84 57.82
C PHE A 12 -25.25 -4.49 56.71
N LEU A 13 -26.35 -3.80 57.05
CA LEU A 13 -27.36 -3.37 56.07
C LEU A 13 -26.81 -2.37 55.05
N ARG A 14 -25.97 -1.42 55.48
CA ARG A 14 -25.27 -0.50 54.57
C ARG A 14 -24.30 -1.25 53.64
N ASN A 15 -23.57 -2.24 54.15
CA ASN A 15 -22.68 -3.08 53.34
C ASN A 15 -23.46 -3.92 52.32
N VAL A 16 -24.61 -4.48 52.70
CA VAL A 16 -25.49 -5.24 51.78
C VAL A 16 -26.06 -4.33 50.69
N ASP A 17 -26.53 -3.14 51.03
CA ASP A 17 -27.00 -2.13 50.07
C ASP A 17 -25.88 -1.69 49.11
N GLN A 18 -24.67 -1.46 49.63
CA GLN A 18 -23.51 -1.09 48.83
C GLN A 18 -23.03 -2.24 47.92
N MET A 19 -23.07 -3.49 48.39
CA MET A 19 -22.83 -4.68 47.56
C MET A 19 -23.88 -4.84 46.46
N SER A 20 -25.16 -4.63 46.77
CA SER A 20 -26.26 -4.68 45.78
C SER A 20 -26.07 -3.61 44.70
N LYS A 21 -25.69 -2.38 45.09
CA LYS A 21 -25.35 -1.30 44.15
C LYS A 21 -24.15 -1.66 43.27
N CYS A 22 -23.08 -2.25 43.83
CA CYS A 22 -21.94 -2.72 43.06
C CYS A 22 -22.31 -3.84 42.08
N GLN A 23 -23.14 -4.81 42.49
CA GLN A 23 -23.63 -5.88 41.61
C GLN A 23 -24.46 -5.32 40.45
N ASN A 24 -25.35 -4.37 40.72
CA ASN A 24 -26.14 -3.70 39.68
C ASN A 24 -25.25 -2.92 38.70
N PHE A 25 -24.23 -2.21 39.21
CA PHE A 25 -23.26 -1.50 38.38
C PHE A 25 -22.47 -2.46 37.49
N LEU A 26 -21.95 -3.56 38.03
CA LEU A 26 -21.25 -4.59 37.26
C LEU A 26 -22.13 -5.18 36.16
N ARG A 27 -23.40 -5.49 36.46
CA ARG A 27 -24.36 -6.00 35.46
C ARG A 27 -24.62 -5.01 34.32
N ILE A 28 -24.68 -3.70 34.62
CA ILE A 28 -24.82 -2.65 33.60
C ILE A 28 -23.56 -2.60 32.72
N LEU A 29 -22.38 -2.63 33.33
CA LEU A 29 -21.11 -2.64 32.60
C LEU A 29 -20.97 -3.87 31.69
N GLU A 30 -21.32 -5.06 32.18
CA GLU A 30 -21.31 -6.30 31.40
C GLU A 30 -22.25 -6.20 30.20
N LYS A 31 -23.46 -5.67 30.39
CA LYS A 31 -24.42 -5.47 29.30
C LYS A 31 -23.88 -4.48 28.26
N ASP A 32 -23.36 -3.34 28.68
CA ASP A 32 -22.78 -2.33 27.78
C ASP A 32 -21.54 -2.87 27.03
N ALA A 33 -20.71 -3.67 27.71
CA ALA A 33 -19.58 -4.36 27.08
C ALA A 33 -20.04 -5.35 25.99
N GLU A 34 -21.04 -6.18 26.28
CA GLU A 34 -21.58 -7.14 25.30
C GLU A 34 -22.26 -6.41 24.12
N GLU A 35 -22.98 -5.32 24.38
CA GLU A 35 -23.55 -4.50 23.31
C GLU A 35 -22.46 -3.85 22.43
N ARG A 36 -21.37 -3.33 23.00
CA ARG A 36 -20.23 -2.81 22.23
C ARG A 36 -19.58 -3.91 21.39
N ARG A 37 -19.41 -5.10 21.97
CA ARG A 37 -18.87 -6.27 21.27
C ARG A 37 -19.76 -6.67 20.09
N LEU A 38 -21.07 -6.76 20.29
CA LEU A 38 -22.02 -7.09 19.23
C LEU A 38 -22.03 -6.01 18.14
N ARG A 39 -22.05 -4.72 18.52
CA ARG A 39 -21.93 -3.61 17.54
C ARG A 39 -20.65 -3.70 16.72
N ARG A 40 -19.51 -4.03 17.34
CA ARG A 40 -18.25 -4.22 16.63
C ARG A 40 -18.32 -5.43 15.69
N LYS A 41 -18.87 -6.56 16.15
CA LYS A 41 -19.04 -7.76 15.33
C LYS A 41 -19.89 -7.49 14.09
N MET A 42 -21.01 -6.78 14.24
CA MET A 42 -21.85 -6.39 13.10
C MET A 42 -21.11 -5.49 12.11
N LYS A 43 -20.31 -4.53 12.60
CA LYS A 43 -19.45 -3.70 11.73
C LYS A 43 -18.38 -4.52 11.01
N GLU A 44 -17.82 -5.52 11.69
CA GLU A 44 -16.83 -6.44 11.13
C GLU A 44 -17.40 -7.33 10.03
N GLU A 45 -18.59 -7.88 10.25
CA GLU A 45 -19.30 -8.66 9.23
C GLU A 45 -19.61 -7.79 8.00
N LYS A 46 -20.08 -6.56 8.20
CA LYS A 46 -20.35 -5.61 7.11
C LYS A 46 -19.08 -5.20 6.37
N ALA A 47 -17.99 -4.90 7.09
CA ALA A 47 -16.70 -4.57 6.49
C ALA A 47 -16.13 -5.74 5.67
N ASN A 48 -16.28 -6.98 6.17
CA ASN A 48 -15.88 -8.18 5.44
C ASN A 48 -16.73 -8.40 4.18
N ALA A 49 -18.04 -8.19 4.23
CA ALA A 49 -18.90 -8.30 3.05
C ALA A 49 -18.49 -7.28 1.96
N LEU A 50 -18.23 -6.04 2.36
CA LEU A 50 -17.73 -4.99 1.46
C LEU A 50 -16.34 -5.32 0.91
N ARG A 51 -15.46 -5.91 1.73
CA ARG A 51 -14.16 -6.41 1.27
C ARG A 51 -14.32 -7.47 0.19
N GLU A 52 -15.25 -8.42 0.33
CA GLU A 52 -15.48 -9.44 -0.69
C GLU A 52 -16.10 -8.86 -1.97
N GLN A 53 -17.02 -7.90 -1.86
CA GLN A 53 -17.53 -7.17 -3.04
C GLN A 53 -16.42 -6.41 -3.77
N GLY A 54 -15.51 -5.78 -3.02
CA GLY A 54 -14.33 -5.13 -3.59
C GLY A 54 -13.36 -6.12 -4.23
N ASN A 55 -13.19 -7.30 -3.64
CA ASN A 55 -12.38 -8.38 -4.22
C ASN A 55 -12.97 -8.86 -5.55
N GLU A 56 -14.30 -9.04 -5.62
CA GLU A 56 -15.00 -9.45 -6.84
C GLU A 56 -14.91 -8.38 -7.95
N ALA A 57 -15.08 -7.10 -7.61
CA ALA A 57 -14.84 -6.03 -8.58
C ALA A 57 -13.38 -6.01 -9.07
N PHE A 58 -12.43 -6.28 -8.16
CA PHE A 58 -11.00 -6.33 -8.50
C PHE A 58 -10.67 -7.48 -9.45
N THR A 59 -11.24 -8.67 -9.25
CA THR A 59 -11.04 -9.83 -10.14
C THR A 59 -11.64 -9.59 -11.52
N GLN A 60 -12.74 -8.84 -11.60
CA GLN A 60 -13.35 -8.39 -12.86
C GLN A 60 -12.57 -7.27 -13.56
N GLY A 61 -11.54 -6.71 -12.91
CA GLY A 61 -10.73 -5.61 -13.44
C GLY A 61 -11.36 -4.23 -13.25
N ASP A 62 -12.52 -4.12 -12.59
CA ASP A 62 -13.13 -2.85 -12.22
C ASP A 62 -12.51 -2.33 -10.92
N TYR A 63 -11.32 -1.72 -11.07
CA TYR A 63 -10.53 -1.24 -9.95
C TYR A 63 -11.14 -0.02 -9.25
N GLU A 64 -11.90 0.84 -9.95
CA GLU A 64 -12.56 1.99 -9.33
C GLU A 64 -13.72 1.53 -8.42
N THR A 65 -14.54 0.58 -8.89
CA THR A 65 -15.58 -0.02 -8.05
C THR A 65 -14.97 -0.77 -6.86
N ALA A 66 -13.85 -1.47 -7.06
CA ALA A 66 -13.11 -2.10 -5.97
C ALA A 66 -12.67 -1.08 -4.90
N VAL A 67 -12.09 0.05 -5.32
CA VAL A 67 -11.70 1.15 -4.42
C VAL A 67 -12.90 1.69 -3.65
N ARG A 68 -14.05 1.85 -4.30
CA ARG A 68 -15.28 2.30 -3.64
C ARG A 68 -15.70 1.34 -2.52
N PHE A 69 -15.84 0.05 -2.82
CA PHE A 69 -16.22 -0.94 -1.82
C PHE A 69 -15.23 -1.05 -0.67
N TYR A 70 -13.92 -1.00 -0.94
CA TYR A 70 -12.93 -0.99 0.14
C TYR A 70 -13.03 0.27 1.00
N THR A 71 -13.35 1.42 0.40
CA THR A 71 -13.56 2.68 1.13
C THR A 71 -14.78 2.62 2.04
N GLU A 72 -15.91 2.13 1.54
CA GLU A 72 -17.11 1.89 2.36
C GLU A 72 -16.84 0.88 3.49
N GLY A 73 -16.00 -0.14 3.24
CA GLY A 73 -15.55 -1.07 4.27
C GLY A 73 -14.77 -0.38 5.38
N LEU A 74 -13.87 0.54 5.02
CA LEU A 74 -13.06 1.32 5.97
C LEU A 74 -13.89 2.32 6.77
N GLU A 75 -15.02 2.77 6.25
CA GLU A 75 -15.99 3.57 7.01
C GLU A 75 -16.66 2.74 8.12
N GLN A 76 -16.80 1.42 7.94
CA GLN A 76 -17.31 0.53 8.99
C GLN A 76 -16.23 0.21 10.03
N LEU A 77 -15.03 -0.15 9.57
CA LEU A 77 -13.87 -0.48 10.42
C LEU A 77 -12.58 0.11 9.85
N ARG A 78 -12.03 1.12 10.55
CA ARG A 78 -10.78 1.79 10.18
C ARG A 78 -9.52 1.04 10.60
N ASP A 79 -9.64 0.01 11.42
CA ASP A 79 -8.53 -0.78 11.96
C ASP A 79 -8.33 -2.11 11.21
N MET A 80 -8.91 -2.24 10.01
CA MET A 80 -8.86 -3.46 9.21
C MET A 80 -7.77 -3.42 8.14
N GLN A 81 -6.59 -3.92 8.48
CA GLN A 81 -5.39 -3.95 7.63
C GLN A 81 -5.63 -4.50 6.21
N ALA A 82 -6.49 -5.51 6.05
CA ALA A 82 -6.76 -6.13 4.75
C ALA A 82 -7.42 -5.16 3.75
N LEU A 83 -8.32 -4.29 4.21
CA LEU A 83 -8.99 -3.31 3.36
C LEU A 83 -8.01 -2.29 2.79
N TYR A 84 -7.10 -1.79 3.62
CA TYR A 84 -6.03 -0.89 3.17
C TYR A 84 -5.12 -1.56 2.14
N THR A 85 -4.65 -2.79 2.38
CA THR A 85 -3.77 -3.46 1.42
C THR A 85 -4.45 -3.75 0.09
N ASN A 86 -5.73 -4.12 0.11
CA ASN A 86 -6.47 -4.43 -1.11
C ASN A 86 -6.78 -3.14 -1.90
N ARG A 87 -7.12 -2.05 -1.20
CA ARG A 87 -7.34 -0.74 -1.83
C ARG A 87 -6.04 -0.15 -2.39
N ALA A 88 -4.91 -0.30 -1.70
CA ALA A 88 -3.59 0.04 -2.22
C ALA A 88 -3.28 -0.73 -3.52
N GLN A 89 -3.58 -2.02 -3.56
CA GLN A 89 -3.40 -2.83 -4.77
C GLN A 89 -4.27 -2.33 -5.94
N ALA A 90 -5.52 -1.94 -5.68
CA ALA A 90 -6.41 -1.34 -6.67
C ALA A 90 -5.87 0.02 -7.16
N PHE A 91 -5.37 0.88 -6.26
CA PHE A 91 -4.73 2.13 -6.63
C PHE A 91 -3.48 1.93 -7.50
N ILE A 92 -2.66 0.91 -7.23
CA ILE A 92 -1.53 0.56 -8.10
C ILE A 92 -2.01 0.22 -9.52
N LYS A 93 -3.10 -0.54 -9.64
CA LYS A 93 -3.68 -0.88 -10.95
C LYS A 93 -4.21 0.34 -11.70
N LEU A 94 -4.71 1.32 -10.95
CA LEU A 94 -5.14 2.63 -11.47
C LEU A 94 -3.98 3.62 -11.68
N LYS A 95 -2.73 3.21 -11.44
CA LYS A 95 -1.53 4.07 -11.47
C LYS A 95 -1.56 5.25 -10.48
N ARG A 96 -2.38 5.14 -9.43
CA ARG A 96 -2.55 6.11 -8.33
C ARG A 96 -1.59 5.80 -7.18
N TYR A 97 -0.29 5.91 -7.47
CA TYR A 97 0.76 5.38 -6.59
C TYR A 97 0.89 6.10 -5.25
N LYS A 98 0.59 7.41 -5.20
CA LYS A 98 0.66 8.18 -3.94
C LYS A 98 -0.42 7.74 -2.96
N GLU A 99 -1.64 7.53 -3.44
CA GLU A 99 -2.73 6.99 -2.64
C GLU A 99 -2.43 5.55 -2.18
N ALA A 100 -1.83 4.73 -3.05
CA ALA A 100 -1.39 3.39 -2.67
C ALA A 100 -0.36 3.39 -1.53
N ILE A 101 0.62 4.31 -1.56
CA ILE A 101 1.60 4.47 -0.49
C ILE A 101 0.91 4.87 0.82
N SER A 102 0.03 5.87 0.78
CA SER A 102 -0.74 6.29 1.97
C SER A 102 -1.53 5.13 2.58
N ASP A 103 -2.19 4.30 1.77
CA ASP A 103 -2.90 3.13 2.27
C ASP A 103 -1.95 2.06 2.82
N CYS A 104 -0.77 1.87 2.24
CA CYS A 104 0.24 0.96 2.79
C CYS A 104 0.74 1.43 4.16
N GLU A 105 0.96 2.73 4.35
CA GLU A 105 1.34 3.29 5.66
C GLU A 105 0.25 3.05 6.71
N TRP A 106 -1.03 3.24 6.35
CA TRP A 106 -2.15 2.90 7.24
C TRP A 106 -2.24 1.41 7.55
N ALA A 107 -2.02 0.55 6.55
CA ALA A 107 -1.95 -0.89 6.76
C ALA A 107 -0.84 -1.28 7.75
N LEU A 108 0.32 -0.63 7.67
CA LEU A 108 1.45 -0.85 8.57
C LEU A 108 1.20 -0.31 9.98
N ARG A 109 0.42 0.78 10.14
CA ARG A 109 -0.05 1.21 11.48
C ARG A 109 -1.00 0.19 12.11
N CYS A 110 -1.78 -0.53 11.31
CA CYS A 110 -2.65 -1.60 11.80
C CYS A 110 -1.86 -2.88 12.14
N ASN A 111 -0.87 -3.22 11.30
CA ASN A 111 0.03 -4.35 11.49
C ASN A 111 1.39 -4.07 10.84
N GLU A 112 2.38 -3.76 11.67
CA GLU A 112 3.74 -3.38 11.25
C GLU A 112 4.46 -4.50 10.48
N LYS A 113 4.03 -5.76 10.65
CA LYS A 113 4.60 -6.94 10.00
C LYS A 113 3.87 -7.33 8.72
N CYS A 114 3.02 -6.46 8.17
CA CYS A 114 2.27 -6.74 6.95
C CYS A 114 3.17 -6.74 5.70
N ILE A 115 3.59 -7.93 5.26
CA ILE A 115 4.43 -8.11 4.06
C ILE A 115 3.75 -7.55 2.79
N LYS A 116 2.43 -7.73 2.64
CA LYS A 116 1.69 -7.21 1.48
C LYS A 116 1.80 -5.69 1.37
N ALA A 117 1.73 -4.98 2.50
CA ALA A 117 1.89 -3.52 2.52
C ALA A 117 3.28 -3.11 2.03
N TYR A 118 4.36 -3.74 2.52
CA TYR A 118 5.71 -3.45 2.03
C TYR A 118 5.89 -3.75 0.54
N VAL A 119 5.30 -4.84 0.03
CA VAL A 119 5.36 -5.17 -1.41
C VAL A 119 4.63 -4.12 -2.24
N HIS A 120 3.42 -3.71 -1.84
CA HIS A 120 2.65 -2.69 -2.57
C HIS A 120 3.30 -1.30 -2.49
N MET A 121 3.83 -0.92 -1.32
CA MET A 121 4.56 0.32 -1.12
C MET A 121 5.83 0.35 -1.98
N GLY A 122 6.62 -0.72 -1.97
CA GLY A 122 7.83 -0.87 -2.80
C GLY A 122 7.54 -0.75 -4.30
N LYS A 123 6.45 -1.38 -4.78
CA LYS A 123 6.00 -1.26 -6.17
C LYS A 123 5.56 0.17 -6.52
N SER A 124 4.90 0.85 -5.59
CA SER A 124 4.42 2.22 -5.79
C SER A 124 5.58 3.22 -5.85
N HIS A 125 6.56 3.10 -4.96
CA HIS A 125 7.79 3.91 -5.02
C HIS A 125 8.59 3.64 -6.29
N LEU A 126 8.71 2.37 -6.71
CA LEU A 126 9.38 2.01 -7.97
C LEU A 126 8.72 2.71 -9.17
N ALA A 127 7.38 2.67 -9.25
CA ALA A 127 6.64 3.33 -10.32
C ALA A 127 6.76 4.86 -10.30
N LEU A 128 7.05 5.46 -9.14
CA LEU A 128 7.36 6.88 -8.99
C LEU A 128 8.84 7.20 -9.23
N LYS A 129 9.65 6.23 -9.67
CA LYS A 129 11.11 6.33 -9.83
C LYS A 129 11.85 6.68 -8.51
N ASP A 130 11.22 6.42 -7.36
CA ASP A 130 11.86 6.52 -6.04
C ASP A 130 12.52 5.18 -5.67
N PHE A 131 13.63 4.90 -6.35
CA PHE A 131 14.34 3.63 -6.23
C PHE A 131 14.87 3.39 -4.82
N LYS A 132 15.28 4.45 -4.10
CA LYS A 132 15.79 4.34 -2.74
C LYS A 132 14.71 3.83 -1.78
N GLN A 133 13.54 4.47 -1.75
CA GLN A 133 12.46 4.02 -0.87
C GLN A 133 11.92 2.65 -1.28
N SER A 134 11.87 2.37 -2.59
CA SER A 134 11.47 1.03 -3.07
C SER A 134 12.36 -0.08 -2.48
N ARG A 135 13.69 0.08 -2.50
CA ARG A 135 14.62 -0.89 -1.92
C ARG A 135 14.42 -1.07 -0.42
N ILE A 136 14.25 0.03 0.32
CA ILE A 136 14.00 -0.01 1.77
C ILE A 136 12.75 -0.84 2.07
N CYS A 137 11.65 -0.61 1.32
CA CYS A 137 10.42 -1.37 1.49
C CYS A 137 10.63 -2.88 1.31
N TYR A 138 11.35 -3.29 0.27
CA TYR A 138 11.59 -4.72 0.02
C TYR A 138 12.57 -5.33 1.03
N GLN A 139 13.58 -4.60 1.49
CA GLN A 139 14.52 -5.08 2.51
C GLN A 139 13.83 -5.32 3.86
N LYS A 140 12.84 -4.49 4.23
CA LYS A 140 12.04 -4.69 5.44
C LYS A 140 11.33 -6.06 5.48
N ILE A 141 11.02 -6.64 4.32
CA ILE A 141 10.43 -7.99 4.24
C ILE A 141 11.38 -9.04 4.83
N LEU A 142 12.69 -8.90 4.65
CA LEU A 142 13.69 -9.85 5.19
C LEU A 142 13.89 -9.70 6.70
N GLU A 143 13.67 -8.51 7.25
CA GLU A 143 13.65 -8.30 8.70
C GLU A 143 12.45 -9.04 9.35
N ILE A 144 11.34 -9.18 8.63
CA ILE A 144 10.11 -9.83 9.11
C ILE A 144 10.13 -11.34 8.84
N GLU A 145 10.45 -11.74 7.61
CA GLU A 145 10.50 -13.13 7.14
C GLU A 145 11.78 -13.37 6.32
N PRO A 146 12.90 -13.76 6.97
CA PRO A 146 14.18 -14.01 6.30
C PRO A 146 14.12 -15.04 5.17
N GLN A 147 13.21 -16.02 5.27
CA GLN A 147 13.01 -17.07 4.27
C GLN A 147 12.52 -16.57 2.90
N ARG A 148 12.09 -15.30 2.78
CA ARG A 148 11.66 -14.70 1.52
C ARG A 148 12.80 -14.08 0.70
N GLU A 149 14.05 -14.42 1.00
CA GLU A 149 15.24 -13.89 0.33
C GLU A 149 15.15 -13.95 -1.21
N THR A 150 14.73 -15.09 -1.77
CA THR A 150 14.60 -15.25 -3.22
C THR A 150 13.60 -14.26 -3.84
N MET A 151 12.47 -14.01 -3.17
CA MET A 151 11.47 -13.05 -3.61
C MET A 151 12.02 -11.62 -3.54
N VAL A 152 12.68 -11.27 -2.44
CA VAL A 152 13.23 -9.92 -2.25
C VAL A 152 14.36 -9.64 -3.24
N LYS A 153 15.24 -10.61 -3.50
CA LYS A 153 16.28 -10.51 -4.54
C LYS A 153 15.68 -10.24 -5.92
N ALA A 154 14.56 -10.89 -6.26
CA ALA A 154 13.87 -10.63 -7.52
C ALA A 154 13.33 -9.19 -7.61
N TYR A 155 12.73 -8.68 -6.53
CA TYR A 155 12.27 -7.29 -6.48
C TYR A 155 13.43 -6.29 -6.56
N LEU A 156 14.51 -6.49 -5.80
CA LEU A 156 15.68 -5.61 -5.84
C LEU A 156 16.32 -5.59 -7.23
N ARG A 157 16.44 -6.74 -7.90
CA ARG A 157 16.90 -6.81 -9.29
C ARG A 157 16.02 -6.00 -10.23
N GLN A 158 14.69 -6.03 -10.05
CA GLN A 158 13.78 -5.20 -10.84
C GLN A 158 14.02 -3.70 -10.59
N VAL A 159 14.25 -3.30 -9.34
CA VAL A 159 14.59 -1.91 -9.01
C VAL A 159 15.90 -1.49 -9.66
N ASP A 160 16.93 -2.33 -9.63
CA ASP A 160 18.23 -2.04 -10.25
C ASP A 160 18.13 -1.90 -11.77
N LEU A 161 17.34 -2.75 -12.42
CA LEU A 161 17.09 -2.66 -13.86
C LEU A 161 16.35 -1.38 -14.22
N GLU A 162 15.31 -1.01 -13.46
CA GLU A 162 14.53 0.21 -13.71
C GLU A 162 15.33 1.49 -13.41
N GLU A 163 16.18 1.49 -12.38
CA GLU A 163 17.06 2.61 -12.08
C GLU A 163 18.11 2.79 -13.18
N LYS A 164 18.73 1.68 -13.63
CA LYS A 164 19.63 1.70 -14.78
C LYS A 164 18.90 2.23 -16.02
N ALA A 165 17.68 1.73 -16.27
CA ALA A 165 16.77 2.16 -17.33
C ALA A 165 16.33 3.64 -17.20
N SER A 166 16.31 4.24 -16.00
CA SER A 166 16.04 5.67 -15.88
C SER A 166 17.30 6.52 -16.05
N LEU A 167 18.47 6.01 -15.65
CA LEU A 167 19.73 6.76 -15.70
C LEU A 167 20.27 6.94 -17.11
N GLN A 168 20.36 5.87 -17.88
CA GLN A 168 20.80 6.02 -19.26
C GLN A 168 19.68 6.73 -20.11
N GLU A 169 18.43 6.92 -19.60
CA GLU A 169 17.34 7.69 -20.27
C GLU A 169 17.68 9.15 -20.20
N LYS A 170 18.02 9.55 -18.99
CA LYS A 170 18.46 10.88 -18.66
C LYS A 170 19.74 11.22 -19.43
N ALA A 171 20.71 10.31 -19.46
CA ALA A 171 21.95 10.51 -20.21
C ALA A 171 21.69 10.69 -21.72
N ALA A 172 20.82 9.86 -22.32
CA ALA A 172 20.44 10.01 -23.72
C ALA A 172 19.72 11.35 -23.99
N TRP A 173 18.92 11.83 -23.03
CA TRP A 173 18.24 13.12 -23.13
C TRP A 173 19.21 14.30 -23.02
N GLU A 174 20.21 14.21 -22.14
CA GLU A 174 21.30 15.20 -22.00
C GLU A 174 22.15 15.26 -23.28
N GLU A 175 22.59 14.11 -23.81
CA GLU A 175 23.33 14.03 -25.08
C GLU A 175 22.54 14.66 -26.25
N LEU A 176 21.21 14.47 -26.29
CA LEU A 176 20.35 15.06 -27.33
C LEU A 176 20.30 16.59 -27.24
N GLN A 177 20.21 17.14 -26.02
CA GLN A 177 20.16 18.60 -25.83
C GLN A 177 21.50 19.26 -26.14
N GLU A 178 22.61 18.58 -25.87
CA GLU A 178 23.97 19.05 -26.21
C GLU A 178 24.28 18.89 -27.71
N GLY A 179 23.72 17.85 -28.34
CA GLY A 179 23.92 17.50 -29.75
C GLY A 179 23.06 18.30 -30.74
N THR A 180 23.30 19.60 -30.88
CA THR A 180 22.83 20.37 -32.04
C THR A 180 23.56 19.92 -33.32
N GLU A 181 22.95 19.01 -34.11
CA GLU A 181 22.85 19.02 -35.60
C GLU A 181 22.42 17.64 -36.17
N GLN A 182 21.35 17.68 -36.97
CA GLN A 182 20.35 16.62 -37.19
C GLN A 182 20.75 15.39 -38.04
N ALA A 183 22.01 15.27 -38.51
CA ALA A 183 22.41 14.16 -39.40
C ALA A 183 23.40 13.15 -38.78
N MET A 184 24.27 13.59 -37.86
CA MET A 184 25.26 12.70 -37.21
C MET A 184 24.64 11.87 -36.07
N ALA A 185 23.60 12.40 -35.40
CA ALA A 185 22.95 11.76 -34.26
C ALA A 185 22.31 10.40 -34.60
N VAL A 186 21.69 10.25 -35.78
CA VAL A 186 21.00 9.00 -36.16
C VAL A 186 22.00 7.86 -36.42
N ALA A 187 23.09 8.14 -37.12
CA ALA A 187 24.13 7.14 -37.41
C ALA A 187 24.87 6.70 -36.14
N GLU A 188 25.15 7.63 -35.21
CA GLU A 188 25.74 7.32 -33.91
C GLU A 188 24.79 6.51 -33.02
N LEU A 189 23.50 6.83 -33.03
CA LEU A 189 22.48 6.11 -32.29
C LEU A 189 22.30 4.68 -32.80
N LEU A 190 22.30 4.47 -34.12
CA LEU A 190 22.25 3.12 -34.72
C LEU A 190 23.48 2.28 -34.34
N LYS A 191 24.68 2.87 -34.28
CA LYS A 191 25.90 2.18 -33.79
C LYS A 191 25.84 1.82 -32.31
N LYS A 192 25.20 2.65 -31.48
CA LYS A 192 24.97 2.32 -30.05
C LYS A 192 23.96 1.19 -29.89
N LEU A 193 22.95 1.12 -30.78
CA LEU A 193 21.92 0.06 -30.79
C LEU A 193 22.44 -1.30 -31.30
N ASP A 194 23.39 -1.29 -32.23
CA ASP A 194 24.00 -2.49 -32.85
C ASP A 194 25.01 -3.22 -31.94
N ARG A 195 24.96 -3.03 -30.62
CA ARG A 195 25.87 -3.69 -29.68
C ARG A 195 25.29 -5.04 -29.25
N PRO A 196 25.82 -6.18 -29.75
CA PRO A 196 25.17 -7.49 -29.63
C PRO A 196 25.08 -8.06 -28.21
N ASN A 197 25.74 -7.44 -27.22
CA ASN A 197 25.78 -7.88 -25.82
C ASN A 197 25.31 -6.81 -24.81
N GLU A 198 24.85 -5.65 -25.25
CA GLU A 198 24.25 -4.65 -24.36
C GLU A 198 22.73 -4.68 -24.49
N ILE A 199 22.04 -4.99 -23.38
CA ILE A 199 20.60 -4.75 -23.30
C ILE A 199 20.41 -3.23 -23.27
N ASN A 200 20.19 -2.65 -24.44
CA ASN A 200 19.84 -1.26 -24.61
C ASN A 200 18.40 -1.04 -24.13
N LEU A 201 18.26 -0.57 -22.88
CA LEU A 201 16.96 -0.31 -22.23
C LEU A 201 16.31 1.02 -22.70
N TYR A 202 16.89 1.70 -23.70
CA TYR A 202 16.44 3.01 -24.23
C TYR A 202 15.70 2.89 -25.53
N TYR A 203 14.54 3.56 -25.61
CA TYR A 203 13.80 3.64 -26.86
C TYR A 203 13.14 5.00 -27.14
N CYS A 204 13.04 5.94 -26.18
CA CYS A 204 12.25 7.16 -26.40
C CYS A 204 12.98 8.24 -27.21
N GLY A 205 14.19 8.68 -26.79
CA GLY A 205 14.92 9.74 -27.51
C GLY A 205 15.38 9.32 -28.91
N GLY A 206 15.77 8.05 -29.08
CA GLY A 206 16.13 7.50 -30.39
C GLY A 206 14.95 7.40 -31.36
N LEU A 207 13.75 7.06 -30.86
CA LEU A 207 12.55 7.07 -31.68
C LEU A 207 12.07 8.47 -32.06
N GLU A 208 12.22 9.43 -31.16
CA GLU A 208 11.81 10.80 -31.44
C GLU A 208 12.75 11.44 -32.47
N LEU A 209 14.06 11.18 -32.36
CA LEU A 209 15.05 11.48 -33.41
C LEU A 209 14.73 10.79 -34.74
N LEU A 210 14.41 9.50 -34.73
CA LEU A 210 14.00 8.77 -35.94
C LEU A 210 12.70 9.34 -36.51
N SER A 211 11.73 9.69 -35.67
CA SER A 211 10.47 10.30 -36.09
C SER A 211 10.70 11.66 -36.72
N GLN A 212 11.59 12.48 -36.14
CA GLN A 212 11.94 13.79 -36.66
C GLN A 212 12.70 13.67 -37.99
N ALA A 213 13.71 12.79 -38.07
CA ALA A 213 14.43 12.52 -39.31
C ALA A 213 13.50 12.00 -40.43
N ILE A 214 12.54 11.12 -40.11
CA ILE A 214 11.53 10.65 -41.07
C ILE A 214 10.58 11.78 -41.51
N LYS A 215 10.23 12.71 -40.63
CA LYS A 215 9.43 13.90 -41.00
C LYS A 215 10.20 14.81 -41.94
N ASP A 216 11.47 15.05 -41.68
CA ASP A 216 12.32 15.93 -42.50
C ASP A 216 12.57 15.32 -43.91
N CYS A 217 12.67 13.99 -44.01
CA CYS A 217 12.79 13.27 -45.29
C CYS A 217 11.52 13.27 -46.15
N LYS A 218 10.35 13.69 -45.64
CA LYS A 218 9.11 13.77 -46.43
C LYS A 218 8.93 15.12 -47.17
N PHE A 219 9.85 16.07 -46.98
CA PHE A 219 9.80 17.41 -47.59
C PHE A 219 10.89 17.68 -48.65
N THR A 220 11.59 16.66 -49.11
CA THR A 220 12.49 16.70 -50.29
C THR A 220 11.95 15.81 -51.39
#